data_AF-A0A935JTB6-F1
#
_entry.id   AF-A0A935JTB6-F1
#
_cell.length_a   1.000
_cell.length_b   1.000
_cell.length_c   1.000
_cell.angle_alpha   90.00
_cell.angle_beta   90.00
_cell.angle_gamma   90.00
#
_symmetry.space_group_name_H-M   'P 1'
#
loop_
_entity.id
_entity.type
_entity.pdbx_description
1 polymer ?
#
loop_
_entity_poly.entity_id
_entity_poly.type
_entity_poly.pdbx_seq_one_letter_code
_entity_poly.pdbx_strand_id
1 'polypeptide(L)'
;MIKKKRPMKCPQCGSQTLAEQQFCRSCGGQLTSERAVRINPQLWGLMMAFGGILIAIAAGMFEIRAVVLIGAFISISGMFFIAGYPMIASSLKNRNKTANPPELPANTPTTKKLSPIGDFEYVPVSVTENTTNLLKDPAPTKKR
;
A
#
# COMPACT_ATOMS: atom_id res chain seq x y z
N MET A 1 -14.69 -21.80 -14.05
CA MET A 1 -15.85 -20.93 -13.78
C MET A 1 -15.44 -19.47 -13.90
N ILE A 2 -15.96 -18.74 -14.90
CA ILE A 2 -15.62 -17.31 -15.11
C ILE A 2 -16.59 -16.48 -14.26
N LYS A 3 -16.08 -15.80 -13.22
CA LYS A 3 -16.90 -14.88 -12.40
C LYS A 3 -17.31 -13.68 -13.26
N LYS A 4 -18.60 -13.59 -13.59
CA LYS A 4 -19.20 -12.46 -14.31
C LYS A 4 -19.22 -11.24 -13.39
N LYS A 5 -18.33 -10.27 -13.62
CA LYS A 5 -18.28 -9.03 -12.84
C LYS A 5 -19.44 -8.12 -13.24
N ARG A 6 -20.12 -7.52 -12.26
CA ARG A 6 -21.24 -6.59 -12.51
C ARG A 6 -20.68 -5.18 -12.77
N PRO A 7 -21.16 -4.47 -13.80
CA PRO A 7 -20.80 -3.08 -14.03
C PRO A 7 -21.46 -2.18 -12.98
N MET A 8 -20.78 -1.12 -12.58
CA MET A 8 -21.29 -0.01 -11.77
C MET A 8 -20.94 1.32 -12.43
N LYS A 9 -21.53 2.42 -11.98
CA LYS A 9 -21.18 3.76 -12.47
C LYS A 9 -20.19 4.43 -11.52
N CYS A 10 -19.20 5.11 -12.07
CA CYS A 10 -18.28 5.94 -11.30
C CYS A 10 -19.03 7.15 -10.71
N PRO A 11 -18.94 7.44 -9.40
CA PRO A 11 -19.61 8.59 -8.79
C PRO A 11 -19.03 9.94 -9.19
N GLN A 12 -17.78 9.99 -9.71
CA GLN A 12 -17.16 11.26 -10.14
C GLN A 12 -17.43 11.64 -11.59
N CYS A 13 -17.48 10.67 -12.51
CA CYS A 13 -17.62 10.97 -13.95
C CYS A 13 -18.76 10.23 -14.65
N GLY A 14 -19.48 9.34 -13.94
CA GLY A 14 -20.61 8.61 -14.50
C GLY A 14 -20.25 7.48 -15.47
N SER A 15 -18.96 7.26 -15.77
CA SER A 15 -18.54 6.19 -16.69
C SER A 15 -18.82 4.80 -16.10
N GLN A 16 -19.05 3.81 -16.97
CA GLN A 16 -19.24 2.43 -16.55
C GLN A 16 -17.88 1.85 -16.13
N THR A 17 -17.80 1.40 -14.87
CA THR A 17 -16.62 0.77 -14.29
C THR A 17 -16.97 -0.59 -13.71
N LEU A 18 -15.96 -1.42 -13.47
CA LEU A 18 -16.15 -2.71 -12.81
C LEU A 18 -16.07 -2.50 -11.30
N ALA A 19 -16.97 -3.13 -10.54
CA ALA A 19 -17.04 -2.98 -9.08
C ALA A 19 -15.79 -3.41 -8.30
N GLU A 20 -14.83 -4.09 -8.96
CA GLU A 20 -13.56 -4.52 -8.37
C GLU A 20 -12.37 -3.65 -8.76
N GLN A 21 -12.56 -2.60 -9.58
CA GLN A 21 -11.48 -1.67 -9.92
C GLN A 21 -11.27 -0.68 -8.78
N GLN A 22 -10.01 -0.48 -8.37
CA GLN A 22 -9.65 0.50 -7.34
C GLN A 22 -9.66 1.95 -7.84
N PHE A 23 -9.63 2.15 -9.17
CA PHE A 23 -9.61 3.47 -9.79
C PHE A 23 -10.47 3.48 -11.05
N CYS A 24 -11.11 4.61 -11.34
CA CYS A 24 -11.85 4.82 -12.56
C CYS A 24 -10.88 5.07 -13.73
N ARG A 25 -11.03 4.32 -14.83
CA ARG A 25 -10.21 4.49 -16.04
C ARG A 25 -10.48 5.78 -16.81
N SER A 26 -11.64 6.41 -16.62
CA SER A 26 -12.02 7.62 -17.35
C SER A 26 -11.56 8.89 -16.65
N CYS A 27 -11.68 8.96 -15.32
CA CYS A 27 -11.38 10.18 -14.56
C CYS A 27 -10.24 10.04 -13.54
N GLY A 28 -9.69 8.83 -13.34
CA GLY A 28 -8.64 8.57 -12.36
C GLY A 28 -9.12 8.54 -10.90
N GLY A 29 -10.39 8.83 -10.62
CA GLY A 29 -10.95 8.86 -9.26
C GLY A 29 -10.89 7.49 -8.58
N GLN A 30 -10.57 7.48 -7.28
CA GLN A 30 -10.44 6.26 -6.48
C GLN A 30 -11.81 5.65 -6.20
N LEU A 31 -12.00 4.41 -6.61
CA LEU A 31 -13.19 3.60 -6.37
C LEU A 31 -12.83 2.64 -5.24
N THR A 32 -12.97 3.10 -3.99
CA THR A 32 -12.66 2.28 -2.82
C THR A 32 -13.61 1.09 -2.77
N SER A 33 -13.17 -0.04 -3.35
CA SER A 33 -13.72 -1.37 -3.08
C SER A 33 -13.24 -1.84 -1.71
N GLU A 34 -13.39 -1.00 -0.69
CA GLU A 34 -13.44 -1.50 0.68
C GLU A 34 -14.80 -2.18 0.80
N ARG A 35 -14.81 -3.51 0.64
CA ARG A 35 -15.80 -4.30 1.38
C ARG A 35 -15.47 -4.08 2.84
N ALA A 36 -15.94 -2.97 3.39
CA ALA A 36 -16.03 -2.73 4.80
C ALA A 36 -16.85 -3.90 5.32
N VAL A 37 -16.16 -4.88 5.89
CA VAL A 37 -16.81 -5.94 6.64
C VAL A 37 -17.56 -5.20 7.73
N ARG A 38 -18.89 -5.15 7.60
CA ARG A 38 -19.78 -4.65 8.63
C ARG A 38 -19.70 -5.65 9.77
N ILE A 39 -18.67 -5.55 10.60
CA ILE A 39 -18.54 -6.34 11.81
C ILE A 39 -19.65 -5.85 12.72
N ASN A 40 -20.72 -6.65 12.82
CA ASN A 40 -21.82 -6.33 13.73
C ASN A 40 -21.27 -6.46 15.16
N PRO A 41 -21.16 -5.36 15.92
CA PRO A 41 -20.52 -5.37 17.25
C PRO A 41 -21.23 -6.33 18.20
N GLN A 42 -22.52 -6.58 17.97
CA GLN A 42 -23.34 -7.47 18.78
C GLN A 42 -23.00 -8.95 18.54
N LEU A 43 -22.73 -9.33 17.28
CA LEU A 43 -22.29 -10.70 16.96
C LEU A 43 -20.86 -10.95 17.46
N TRP A 44 -20.00 -9.94 17.38
CA TRP A 44 -18.63 -10.04 17.88
C TRP A 44 -18.58 -10.14 19.41
N GLY A 45 -19.42 -9.37 20.12
CA GLY A 45 -19.59 -9.49 21.56
C GLY A 45 -20.10 -10.88 21.98
N LEU A 46 -21.05 -11.44 21.24
CA LEU A 46 -21.55 -12.79 21.48
C LEU A 46 -20.45 -13.85 21.27
N MET A 47 -19.61 -13.73 20.23
CA MET A 47 -18.47 -14.62 20.01
C MET A 47 -17.42 -14.53 21.12
N MET A 48 -17.16 -13.34 21.66
CA MET A 48 -16.26 -13.18 22.81
C MET A 48 -16.85 -13.79 24.09
N ALA A 49 -18.16 -13.65 24.31
CA ALA A 49 -18.84 -14.23 25.47
C ALA A 49 -18.85 -15.76 25.41
N PHE A 50 -19.24 -16.36 24.28
CA PHE A 50 -19.21 -17.82 24.10
C PHE A 50 -17.78 -18.37 24.09
N GLY A 51 -16.84 -17.67 23.45
CA GLY A 51 -15.42 -18.02 23.46
C GLY A 51 -14.85 -18.04 24.87
N GLY A 52 -15.14 -17.01 25.68
CA GLY A 52 -14.71 -16.94 27.08
C GLY A 52 -15.31 -18.06 27.94
N ILE A 53 -16.59 -18.39 27.76
CA ILE A 53 -17.25 -19.48 28.49
C ILE A 53 -16.65 -20.85 28.11
N LEU A 54 -16.42 -21.11 26.82
CA LEU A 54 -15.78 -22.35 26.38
C LEU A 54 -14.36 -22.49 26.91
N ILE A 55 -13.60 -21.40 26.95
CA ILE A 55 -12.26 -21.37 27.56
C ILE A 55 -12.35 -21.65 29.06
N ALA A 56 -13.33 -21.08 29.77
CA ALA A 56 -13.52 -21.32 31.21
C ALA A 56 -13.88 -22.78 31.52
N ILE A 57 -14.74 -23.41 30.70
CA ILE A 57 -15.10 -24.82 30.84
C ILE A 57 -13.90 -25.73 30.53
N ALA A 58 -13.15 -25.43 29.47
CA ALA A 58 -11.94 -26.17 29.11
C ALA A 58 -10.82 -26.00 30.15
N ALA A 59 -10.71 -24.82 30.76
CA ALA A 59 -9.79 -24.52 31.86
C ALA A 59 -10.16 -25.31 33.13
N GLY A 60 -11.44 -25.57 33.39
CA GLY A 60 -11.87 -26.43 34.49
C GLY A 60 -11.45 -27.89 34.35
N MET A 61 -11.12 -28.34 33.13
CA MET A 61 -10.61 -29.69 32.87
C MET A 61 -9.08 -29.80 32.93
N PHE A 62 -8.36 -28.69 32.89
CA PHE A 62 -6.89 -28.66 32.91
C PHE A 62 -6.41 -28.32 34.32
N GLU A 63 -5.52 -29.14 34.89
CA GLU A 63 -4.91 -28.94 36.22
C GLU A 63 -4.71 -27.45 36.53
N ILE A 64 -5.15 -27.02 37.71
CA ILE A 64 -5.20 -25.62 38.20
C ILE A 64 -3.90 -24.84 37.90
N ARG A 65 -2.76 -25.56 37.82
CA ARG A 65 -1.45 -25.02 37.41
C ARG A 65 -1.42 -24.42 36.00
N ALA A 66 -2.05 -25.05 35.01
CA ALA A 66 -2.07 -24.55 33.63
C ALA A 66 -2.90 -23.26 33.50
N VAL A 67 -4.02 -23.17 34.22
CA VAL A 67 -4.87 -21.97 34.24
C VAL A 67 -4.15 -20.79 34.88
N VAL A 68 -3.44 -21.03 35.99
CA VAL A 68 -2.62 -20.01 36.66
C VAL A 68 -1.49 -19.51 35.74
N LEU A 69 -0.82 -20.41 35.01
CA LEU A 69 0.23 -20.03 34.06
C LEU A 69 -0.34 -19.22 32.90
N ILE A 70 -1.42 -19.68 32.26
CA ILE A 70 -2.05 -18.96 31.14
C ILE A 70 -2.54 -17.58 31.58
N GLY A 71 -3.18 -17.49 32.76
CA GLY A 71 -3.60 -16.22 33.35
C GLY A 71 -2.43 -15.26 33.62
N ALA A 72 -1.32 -15.78 34.14
CA ALA A 72 -0.09 -14.99 34.33
C ALA A 72 0.48 -14.49 33.00
N PHE A 73 0.55 -15.34 31.97
CA PHE A 73 1.02 -14.93 30.63
C PHE A 73 0.12 -13.88 29.99
N ILE A 74 -1.21 -13.99 30.11
CA ILE A 74 -2.15 -12.99 29.58
C ILE A 74 -1.99 -11.66 30.32
N SER A 75 -1.84 -11.67 31.65
CA SER A 75 -1.63 -10.46 32.44
C SER A 75 -0.30 -9.77 32.09
N ILE A 76 0.78 -10.55 31.97
CA ILE A 76 2.11 -10.03 31.64
C ILE A 76 2.09 -9.47 30.21
N SER A 77 1.60 -10.24 29.24
CA SER A 77 1.53 -9.81 27.83
C SER A 77 0.65 -8.57 27.65
N GLY A 78 -0.49 -8.48 28.34
CA GLY A 78 -1.36 -7.31 28.33
C GLY A 78 -0.64 -6.05 28.84
N MET A 79 0.11 -6.16 29.93
CA MET A 79 0.86 -5.04 30.50
C MET A 79 2.02 -4.59 29.59
N PHE A 80 2.72 -5.55 28.97
CA PHE A 80 3.77 -5.27 27.98
C PHE A 80 3.21 -4.64 26.69
N PHE A 81 2.00 -5.02 26.26
CA PHE A 81 1.36 -4.39 25.10
C PHE A 81 0.94 -2.95 25.40
N ILE A 82 0.34 -2.67 26.55
CA ILE A 82 -0.12 -1.31 26.87
C ILE A 82 1.07 -0.36 27.09
N ALA A 83 2.10 -0.79 27.82
CA ALA A 83 3.24 0.06 28.15
C ALA A 83 4.37 0.03 27.09
N GLY A 84 4.65 -1.14 26.50
CA GLY A 84 5.76 -1.33 25.57
C GLY A 84 5.44 -0.95 24.12
N TYR A 85 4.20 -1.14 23.66
CA TYR A 85 3.80 -0.80 22.30
C TYR A 85 4.00 0.69 21.93
N PRO A 86 3.64 1.69 22.76
CA PRO A 86 3.89 3.10 22.42
C PRO A 86 5.39 3.42 22.35
N MET A 87 6.25 2.72 23.12
CA MET A 87 7.69 2.92 23.11
C MET A 87 8.35 2.36 21.83
N ILE A 88 7.90 1.19 21.35
CA ILE A 88 8.39 0.60 20.10
C ILE A 88 7.90 1.40 18.88
N ALA A 89 6.63 1.80 18.87
CA ALA A 89 6.04 2.58 17.78
C ALA A 89 6.68 3.98 17.64
N SER A 90 7.01 4.62 18.77
CA SER A 90 7.69 5.93 18.76
C SER A 90 9.15 5.83 18.30
N SER A 91 9.84 4.73 18.63
CA SER A 91 11.21 4.47 18.16
C SER A 91 11.31 4.34 16.63
N LEU A 92 10.35 3.64 16.01
CA LEU A 92 10.26 3.52 14.55
C LEU A 92 9.91 4.85 13.88
N LYS A 93 8.99 5.63 14.48
CA LYS A 93 8.62 6.96 13.96
C LYS A 93 9.79 7.95 13.99
N ASN A 94 10.67 7.84 14.97
CA ASN A 94 11.79 8.76 15.12
C ASN A 94 12.93 8.48 14.12
N ARG A 95 13.13 7.23 13.70
CA ARG A 95 14.11 6.91 12.64
C ARG A 95 13.78 7.53 11.28
N ASN A 96 12.49 7.77 10.99
CA ASN A 96 12.08 8.39 9.73
C ASN A 96 12.23 9.93 9.72
N LYS A 97 12.49 10.58 10.86
CA LYS A 97 12.66 12.04 10.92
C LYS A 97 14.10 12.51 10.69
N THR A 98 15.09 11.61 10.72
CA THR A 98 16.51 11.97 10.51
C THR A 98 16.99 11.76 9.07
N ALA A 99 16.07 11.57 8.12
CA ALA A 99 16.36 11.64 6.69
C ALA A 99 15.74 12.93 6.12
N ASN A 100 16.19 14.09 6.59
CA ASN A 100 16.00 15.32 5.82
C ASN A 100 16.98 15.25 4.62
N PRO A 101 16.50 15.31 3.37
CA PRO A 101 17.38 15.58 2.24
C PRO A 101 18.04 16.96 2.42
N PRO A 102 19.27 17.18 1.91
CA PRO A 102 19.99 18.44 2.09
C PRO A 102 19.15 19.62 1.60
N GLU A 103 18.97 20.61 2.47
CA GLU A 103 18.30 21.88 2.18
C GLU A 103 19.00 22.56 0.99
N LEU A 104 18.32 22.57 -0.15
CA LEU A 104 18.67 23.41 -1.28
C LEU A 104 18.14 24.83 -1.01
N PRO A 105 18.96 25.89 -1.14
CA PRO A 105 18.58 27.24 -0.73
C PRO A 105 17.31 27.76 -1.42
N ALA A 106 16.40 28.31 -0.60
CA ALA A 106 15.05 28.75 -0.92
C ALA A 106 14.96 30.03 -1.79
N ASN A 107 15.95 30.30 -2.63
CA ASN A 107 16.00 31.47 -3.51
C ASN A 107 16.25 31.04 -4.96
N THR A 108 15.34 30.28 -5.54
CA THR A 108 15.24 30.19 -7.01
C THR A 108 13.91 30.79 -7.44
N PRO A 109 13.90 31.92 -8.16
CA PRO A 109 12.68 32.51 -8.68
C PRO A 109 12.01 31.49 -9.61
N THR A 110 10.75 31.19 -9.34
CA THR A 110 9.93 30.32 -10.19
C THR A 110 10.00 30.83 -11.63
N THR A 111 10.44 29.96 -12.52
CA THR A 111 10.52 30.09 -13.98
C THR A 111 9.14 30.35 -14.62
N LYS A 112 8.55 31.51 -14.32
CA LYS A 112 7.35 32.05 -14.96
C LYS A 112 7.68 33.11 -16.03
N LYS A 113 8.97 33.26 -16.36
CA LYS A 113 9.46 33.99 -17.53
C LYS A 113 10.44 33.09 -18.28
N LEU A 114 9.92 32.12 -19.01
CA LEU A 114 10.62 31.63 -20.19
C LEU A 114 10.13 32.46 -21.36
N SER A 115 11.10 33.08 -22.03
CA SER A 115 11.02 33.91 -23.22
C SER A 115 10.18 33.28 -24.34
N PRO A 116 9.69 34.07 -25.32
CA PRO A 116 9.03 33.51 -26.48
C PRO A 116 9.97 32.53 -27.19
N ILE A 117 9.38 31.48 -27.76
CA ILE A 117 9.98 30.64 -28.80
C ILE A 117 10.75 31.53 -29.81
N GLY A 118 12.04 31.26 -29.95
CA GLY A 118 13.01 32.03 -30.74
C GLY A 118 14.33 31.96 -29.98
N ASP A 119 15.28 31.08 -30.27
CA ASP A 119 15.70 30.59 -31.57
C ASP A 119 16.00 29.08 -31.50
N PHE A 120 15.53 28.32 -32.49
CA PHE A 120 16.01 26.96 -32.70
C PHE A 120 17.42 27.06 -33.27
N GLU A 121 18.42 27.00 -32.40
CA GLU A 121 19.79 26.73 -32.80
C GLU A 121 19.81 25.33 -33.42
N TYR A 122 20.01 25.28 -34.74
CA TYR A 122 20.10 24.06 -35.53
C TYR A 122 21.34 23.28 -35.08
N VAL A 123 21.16 22.37 -34.14
CA VAL A 123 22.16 21.38 -33.78
C VAL A 123 22.24 20.38 -34.93
N PRO A 124 23.40 20.19 -35.59
CA PRO A 124 23.51 19.25 -36.70
C PRO A 124 23.20 17.82 -36.23
N VAL A 125 22.34 17.14 -36.99
CA VAL A 125 21.76 15.81 -36.75
C VAL A 125 22.79 14.66 -36.85
N SER A 126 24.09 14.97 -36.84
CA SER A 126 25.17 14.04 -37.17
C SER A 126 25.42 12.94 -36.11
N VAL A 127 24.83 13.05 -34.92
CA VAL A 127 25.02 12.05 -33.85
C VAL A 127 23.95 10.96 -33.87
N THR A 128 22.75 11.23 -34.41
CA THR A 128 21.65 10.25 -34.46
C THR A 128 21.74 9.27 -35.63
N GLU A 129 22.48 9.59 -36.68
CA GLU A 129 22.55 8.73 -37.87
C GLU A 129 23.59 7.60 -37.74
N ASN A 130 24.59 7.77 -36.87
CA ASN A 130 25.71 6.83 -36.79
C ASN A 130 25.42 5.56 -35.95
N THR A 131 24.37 5.58 -35.10
CA THR A 131 24.00 4.41 -34.29
C THR A 131 23.12 3.40 -35.04
N THR A 132 22.40 3.84 -36.07
CA THR A 132 21.58 2.96 -36.92
C THR A 132 22.39 2.08 -37.87
N ASN A 133 23.65 2.43 -38.16
CA ASN A 133 24.51 1.60 -39.03
C ASN A 133 25.10 0.38 -38.32
N LEU A 134 25.17 0.37 -36.98
CA LEU A 134 25.73 -0.75 -36.20
C LEU A 134 24.77 -1.93 -36.00
N LEU A 135 23.49 -1.78 -36.33
CA LEU A 135 22.48 -2.85 -36.22
C LEU A 135 22.12 -3.51 -37.56
N LYS A 136 22.78 -3.11 -38.65
CA LYS A 136 22.47 -3.60 -40.00
C LYS A 136 23.20 -4.89 -40.37
N ASP A 137 24.05 -5.43 -39.49
CA ASP A 137 24.70 -6.71 -39.72
C ASP A 137 23.71 -7.87 -39.46
N PRO A 138 23.25 -8.60 -40.50
CA PRO A 138 22.41 -9.75 -40.29
C PRO A 138 23.22 -10.87 -39.61
N ALA A 139 22.64 -11.45 -38.56
CA ALA A 139 23.21 -12.57 -37.83
C ALA A 139 23.61 -13.73 -38.77
N PRO A 140 24.76 -14.39 -38.57
CA PRO A 140 25.19 -15.49 -39.41
C PRO A 140 24.21 -16.67 -39.25
N THR A 141 23.51 -17.01 -40.33
CA THR A 141 22.70 -18.23 -40.44
C THR A 141 23.64 -19.44 -40.38
N LYS A 142 23.67 -20.10 -39.22
CA LYS A 142 24.32 -21.39 -39.02
C LYS A 142 23.55 -22.46 -39.80
N LYS A 143 24.01 -22.82 -41.00
CA LYS A 143 23.51 -23.99 -41.74
C LYS A 143 23.92 -25.27 -41.00
N ARG A 144 22.94 -26.15 -40.85
CA ARG A 144 23.01 -27.50 -40.27
C ARG A 144 23.66 -28.47 -41.25
#